data_AF-G5H9D6-F1
#
_entry.id   AF-G5H9D6-F1
#
_cell.length_a   1.000
_cell.length_b   1.000
_cell.length_c   1.000
_cell.angle_alpha   90.00
_cell.angle_beta   90.00
_cell.angle_gamma   90.00
#
_symmetry.space_group_name_H-M   'P 1'
#
loop_
_entity.id
_entity.type
_entity.pdbx_description
1 polymer ?
#
loop_
_entity_poly.entity_id
_entity_poly.type
_entity_poly.pdbx_seq_one_letter_code
_entity_poly.pdbx_strand_id
1 'polypeptide(L)'
;MEVFLQYLERPDIAAAPTEEYLRTLLKRYPWFTTARLMLSRISGKVDPALSLYLATRPAPGLLLRSSGASGISPVVGTQGPPSDAVGPDVDEGAASVAGSVAMADASGMTGEAVTGSPTFEVIDRFLASECGRIVPREGIPEGDIAAGSAVIDEELATEELAEIYLAQGLNDRARAIYAKLSLLYPEKSVYFATIIARIDGNGADNS
;
A
#
# COMPACT_ATOMS: atom_id res chain seq x y z
N MET A 1 20.13 -22.52 9.76
CA MET A 1 19.87 -21.06 9.86
C MET A 1 21.16 -20.25 9.81
N GLU A 2 22.23 -20.65 10.51
CA GLU A 2 23.48 -19.85 10.60
C GLU A 2 24.07 -19.43 9.25
N VAL A 3 24.20 -20.35 8.28
CA VAL A 3 24.73 -20.04 6.94
C VAL A 3 23.91 -18.96 6.23
N PHE A 4 22.58 -19.00 6.37
CA PHE A 4 21.69 -18.01 5.77
C PHE A 4 21.80 -16.65 6.45
N LEU A 5 21.89 -16.62 7.77
CA LEU A 5 22.05 -15.38 8.54
C LEU A 5 23.41 -14.74 8.25
N GLN A 6 24.48 -15.54 8.17
CA GLN A 6 25.81 -15.09 7.79
C GLN A 6 25.82 -14.45 6.39
N TYR A 7 25.06 -15.01 5.45
CA TYR A 7 24.88 -14.43 4.12
C TYR A 7 24.11 -13.10 4.17
N LEU A 8 23.07 -12.98 5.00
CA LEU A 8 22.35 -11.71 5.16
C LEU A 8 23.20 -10.61 5.78
N GLU A 9 24.08 -10.96 6.72
CA GLU A 9 25.00 -10.01 7.35
C GLU A 9 26.12 -9.57 6.38
N ARG A 10 26.58 -10.48 5.51
CA ARG A 10 27.72 -10.25 4.61
C ARG A 10 27.45 -10.83 3.21
N PRO A 11 26.60 -10.17 2.41
CA PRO A 11 26.21 -10.68 1.09
C PRO A 11 27.36 -10.70 0.07
N ASP A 12 28.40 -9.89 0.29
CA ASP A 12 29.54 -9.74 -0.62
C ASP A 12 30.64 -10.80 -0.40
N ILE A 13 30.65 -11.44 0.77
CA ILE A 13 31.73 -12.35 1.22
C ILE A 13 31.23 -13.79 1.33
N ALA A 14 29.98 -13.98 1.78
CA ALA A 14 29.43 -15.30 2.00
C ALA A 14 28.96 -15.94 0.68
N ALA A 15 29.20 -17.25 0.55
CA ALA A 15 28.65 -18.02 -0.54
C ALA A 15 27.11 -17.99 -0.49
N ALA A 16 26.48 -17.76 -1.65
CA ALA A 16 25.03 -17.76 -1.75
C ALA A 16 24.47 -19.12 -1.29
N PRO A 17 23.40 -19.14 -0.47
CA PRO A 17 22.82 -20.39 0.01
C PRO A 17 22.25 -21.23 -1.14
N THR A 18 22.55 -22.54 -1.14
CA THR A 18 22.11 -23.48 -2.19
C THR A 18 20.58 -23.59 -2.25
N GLU A 19 20.03 -23.86 -3.44
CA GLU A 19 18.59 -24.04 -3.66
C GLU A 19 17.97 -25.11 -2.72
N GLU A 20 18.63 -26.26 -2.57
CA GLU A 20 18.15 -27.35 -1.70
C GLU A 20 18.07 -26.94 -0.23
N TYR A 21 19.03 -26.15 0.22
CA TYR A 21 19.05 -25.61 1.57
C TYR A 21 17.86 -24.67 1.79
N LEU A 22 17.60 -23.77 0.85
CA LEU A 22 16.47 -22.84 0.91
C LEU A 22 15.13 -23.58 0.91
N ARG A 23 14.97 -24.63 0.09
CA ARG A 23 13.76 -25.48 0.10
C ARG A 23 13.57 -26.19 1.43
N THR A 24 14.64 -26.71 2.02
CA THR A 24 14.60 -27.36 3.34
C THR A 24 14.22 -26.36 4.44
N LEU A 25 14.76 -25.15 4.35
CA LEU A 25 14.47 -24.05 5.27
C LEU A 25 13.01 -23.62 5.18
N LEU A 26 12.44 -23.52 3.97
CA LEU A 26 11.03 -23.18 3.77
C LEU A 26 10.06 -24.28 4.25
N LYS A 27 10.45 -25.55 4.22
CA LYS A 27 9.66 -26.63 4.85
C LYS A 27 9.57 -26.45 6.37
N ARG A 28 10.63 -25.93 7.01
CA ARG A 28 10.65 -25.67 8.45
C ARG A 28 9.98 -24.35 8.82
N TYR A 29 10.15 -23.32 7.98
CA TYR A 29 9.64 -21.96 8.20
C TYR A 29 8.85 -21.46 6.98
N PRO A 30 7.57 -21.85 6.85
CA PRO A 30 6.78 -21.54 5.66
C PRO A 30 6.61 -20.04 5.40
N TRP A 31 6.55 -19.22 6.44
CA TRP A 31 6.29 -17.78 6.37
C TRP A 31 7.54 -16.92 6.08
N PHE A 32 8.69 -17.56 5.80
CA PHE A 32 9.95 -16.83 5.66
C PHE A 32 10.16 -16.23 4.26
N THR A 33 9.62 -15.02 4.07
CA THR A 33 9.60 -14.30 2.78
C THR A 33 11.00 -14.07 2.20
N THR A 34 12.01 -13.78 3.03
CA THR A 34 13.39 -13.53 2.60
C THR A 34 14.00 -14.75 1.89
N ALA A 35 13.77 -15.95 2.42
CA ALA A 35 14.24 -17.19 1.80
C ALA A 35 13.46 -17.52 0.51
N ARG A 36 12.16 -17.23 0.46
CA ARG A 36 11.37 -17.37 -0.77
C ARG A 36 11.87 -16.44 -1.87
N LEU A 37 12.23 -15.21 -1.53
CA LEU A 37 12.75 -14.25 -2.49
C LEU A 37 14.13 -14.66 -3.03
N MET A 38 15.01 -15.15 -2.15
CA MET A 38 16.30 -15.75 -2.53
C MET A 38 16.12 -16.98 -3.42
N LEU A 39 15.19 -17.88 -3.07
CA LEU A 39 14.87 -19.07 -3.86
C LEU A 39 14.34 -18.69 -5.24
N SER A 40 13.47 -17.68 -5.32
CA SER A 40 12.93 -17.18 -6.59
C SER A 40 14.03 -16.62 -7.49
N ARG A 41 15.03 -15.93 -6.92
CA ARG A 41 16.20 -15.42 -7.65
C ARG A 41 17.11 -16.54 -8.17
N ILE A 42 17.37 -17.58 -7.37
CA ILE A 42 18.25 -18.69 -7.75
C ILE A 42 17.57 -19.68 -8.69
N SER A 43 16.31 -20.03 -8.41
CA SER A 43 15.51 -21.01 -9.18
C SER A 43 14.91 -20.41 -10.45
N GLY A 44 14.81 -19.07 -10.55
CA GLY A 44 14.15 -18.35 -11.65
C GLY A 44 12.64 -18.52 -11.69
N LYS A 45 12.05 -19.24 -10.72
CA LYS A 45 10.61 -19.49 -10.62
C LYS A 45 9.97 -18.53 -9.62
N VAL A 46 8.82 -17.97 -9.98
CA VAL A 46 8.03 -17.14 -9.07
C VAL A 46 7.20 -18.05 -8.17
N ASP A 47 7.43 -17.99 -6.86
CA ASP A 47 6.61 -18.71 -5.88
C ASP A 47 5.22 -18.05 -5.80
N PRO A 48 4.10 -18.78 -6.04
CA PRO A 48 2.76 -18.23 -5.96
C PRO A 48 2.45 -17.55 -4.63
N ALA A 49 2.97 -18.12 -3.53
CA ALA A 49 2.73 -17.60 -2.19
C ALA A 49 3.61 -16.37 -1.89
N LEU A 50 4.75 -16.21 -2.57
CA LEU A 50 5.52 -14.97 -2.56
C LEU A 50 4.81 -13.87 -3.36
N SER A 51 4.23 -14.21 -4.52
CA SER A 51 3.48 -13.28 -5.36
C SER A 51 2.29 -12.65 -4.60
N LEU A 52 1.50 -13.49 -3.92
CA LEU A 52 0.38 -13.01 -3.10
C LEU A 52 0.83 -12.09 -1.96
N TYR A 53 1.99 -12.37 -1.36
CA TYR A 53 2.53 -11.56 -0.27
C TYR A 53 3.01 -10.19 -0.77
N LEU A 54 3.73 -10.15 -1.90
CA LEU A 54 4.26 -8.91 -2.48
C LEU A 54 3.16 -8.02 -3.09
N ALA A 55 1.98 -8.57 -3.40
CA ALA A 55 0.84 -7.78 -3.84
C ALA A 55 0.31 -6.81 -2.76
N THR A 56 0.53 -7.14 -1.48
CA THR A 56 -0.01 -6.37 -0.33
C THR A 56 1.05 -5.68 0.51
N ARG A 57 2.34 -5.91 0.23
CA ARG A 57 3.46 -5.28 0.94
C ARG A 57 4.65 -5.02 0.00
N PRO A 58 5.37 -3.89 0.18
CA PRO A 58 6.62 -3.66 -0.55
C PRO A 58 7.67 -4.71 -0.17
N ALA A 59 8.41 -5.21 -1.16
CA ALA A 59 9.52 -6.13 -0.92
C ALA A 59 10.60 -5.44 -0.06
N PRO A 60 11.24 -6.16 0.89
CA PRO A 60 12.31 -5.59 1.69
C PRO A 60 13.46 -5.10 0.81
N GLY A 61 13.81 -3.82 0.95
CA GLY A 61 14.82 -3.14 0.11
C GLY A 61 16.22 -3.75 0.18
N LEU A 62 16.52 -4.52 1.23
CA LEU A 62 17.77 -5.28 1.40
C LEU A 62 18.07 -6.21 0.21
N LEU A 63 17.03 -6.63 -0.52
CA LEU A 63 17.15 -7.59 -1.62
C LEU A 63 17.03 -6.96 -3.02
N LEU A 64 16.69 -5.66 -3.09
CA LEU A 64 16.64 -4.88 -4.34
C LEU A 64 18.01 -4.28 -4.71
N ARG A 65 19.04 -4.45 -3.89
CA ARG A 65 20.41 -4.07 -4.25
C ARG A 65 20.91 -5.02 -5.34
N SER A 66 20.81 -4.58 -6.59
CA SER A 66 21.51 -5.21 -7.71
C SER A 66 23.01 -5.06 -7.46
N SER A 67 23.71 -6.18 -7.38
CA SER A 67 25.16 -6.19 -7.51
C SER A 67 25.47 -5.79 -8.95
N GLY A 68 25.86 -4.52 -9.15
CA GLY A 68 26.35 -3.99 -10.42
C GLY A 68 25.32 -3.29 -11.30
N ALA A 69 24.98 -2.05 -10.98
CA ALA A 69 24.77 -0.99 -11.97
C ALA A 69 24.90 0.38 -11.28
N SER A 70 25.99 1.06 -11.56
CA SER A 70 26.20 2.45 -11.15
C SER A 70 25.16 3.34 -11.82
N GLY A 71 24.51 4.21 -11.04
CA GLY A 71 23.95 5.48 -11.49
C GLY A 71 22.57 5.45 -12.12
N ILE A 72 21.51 5.51 -11.30
CA ILE A 72 20.40 6.45 -11.52
C ILE A 72 19.68 6.69 -10.19
N SER A 73 19.86 7.87 -9.61
CA SER A 73 18.94 8.39 -8.59
C SER A 73 17.64 8.79 -9.29
N PRO A 74 16.44 8.40 -8.80
CA PRO A 74 15.22 9.03 -9.28
C PRO A 74 15.15 10.42 -8.66
N VAL A 75 15.44 11.43 -9.49
CA VAL A 75 15.15 12.83 -9.20
C VAL A 75 13.63 12.99 -9.10
N VAL A 76 13.13 13.22 -7.88
CA VAL A 76 11.77 13.72 -7.66
C VAL A 76 11.78 15.20 -8.03
N GLY A 77 11.27 15.51 -9.23
CA GLY A 77 10.94 16.86 -9.65
C GLY A 77 9.46 17.09 -9.42
N THR A 78 9.12 17.83 -8.38
CA THR A 78 7.79 18.42 -8.20
C THR A 78 7.66 19.62 -9.14
N GLN A 79 6.86 19.50 -10.20
CA GLN A 79 6.38 20.66 -10.95
C GLN A 79 4.97 21.02 -10.45
N GLY A 80 4.85 22.22 -9.89
CA GLY A 80 3.58 22.88 -9.61
C GLY A 80 2.89 23.39 -10.89
N PRO A 81 1.63 23.82 -10.81
CA PRO A 81 0.82 24.15 -11.98
C PRO A 81 1.09 25.59 -12.47
N PRO A 82 1.08 25.85 -13.79
CA PRO A 82 0.96 27.21 -14.29
C PRO A 82 -0.50 27.57 -14.61
N SER A 83 -0.86 28.76 -14.13
CA SER A 83 -2.05 29.56 -14.43
C SER A 83 -1.89 30.28 -15.79
N ASP A 84 -3.02 30.46 -16.47
CA ASP A 84 -3.36 31.50 -17.47
C ASP A 84 -2.63 31.60 -18.82
N ALA A 85 -3.41 31.48 -19.92
CA ALA A 85 -3.50 32.39 -21.09
C ALA A 85 -4.09 31.63 -22.32
N VAL A 86 -5.33 31.90 -22.73
CA VAL A 86 -5.74 32.77 -23.88
C VAL A 86 -5.49 32.16 -25.28
N GLY A 87 -6.57 32.03 -26.06
CA GLY A 87 -6.61 31.56 -27.46
C GLY A 87 -6.02 32.57 -28.48
N PRO A 88 -6.07 32.27 -29.80
CA PRO A 88 -7.29 32.58 -30.55
C PRO A 88 -7.64 31.64 -31.74
N ASP A 89 -8.84 31.88 -32.26
CA ASP A 89 -9.58 31.29 -33.40
C ASP A 89 -8.91 31.35 -34.80
N VAL A 90 -9.29 30.39 -35.69
CA VAL A 90 -9.63 30.45 -37.15
C VAL A 90 -9.54 29.02 -37.75
N ASP A 91 -10.21 28.56 -38.82
CA ASP A 91 -11.48 28.75 -39.52
C ASP A 91 -11.59 27.57 -40.57
N GLU A 92 -12.78 27.40 -41.14
CA GLU A 92 -13.34 26.42 -42.11
C GLU A 92 -12.49 25.76 -43.24
N GLY A 93 -13.00 24.62 -43.78
CA GLY A 93 -13.13 24.46 -45.25
C GLY A 93 -12.61 23.18 -45.93
N ALA A 94 -13.53 22.24 -46.17
CA ALA A 94 -13.79 21.45 -47.41
C ALA A 94 -12.73 20.64 -48.21
N ALA A 95 -13.23 19.49 -48.71
CA ALA A 95 -12.98 18.85 -50.04
C ALA A 95 -12.10 17.58 -50.16
N SER A 96 -12.80 16.43 -50.21
CA SER A 96 -12.88 15.43 -51.30
C SER A 96 -11.67 15.05 -52.18
N VAL A 97 -11.44 13.72 -52.24
CA VAL A 97 -11.34 12.83 -53.43
C VAL A 97 -10.04 12.04 -53.73
N ALA A 98 -10.25 10.71 -53.76
CA ALA A 98 -9.76 9.64 -54.66
C ALA A 98 -8.39 8.93 -54.50
N GLY A 99 -8.49 7.59 -54.63
CA GLY A 99 -7.43 6.63 -55.01
C GLY A 99 -7.54 5.30 -54.24
N SER A 100 -8.42 4.34 -54.59
CA SER A 100 -8.14 3.14 -55.42
C SER A 100 -6.96 2.28 -54.88
N VAL A 101 -6.98 0.97 -54.61
CA VAL A 101 -7.44 -0.20 -55.38
C VAL A 101 -7.35 -1.48 -54.48
N ALA A 102 -8.13 -2.51 -54.82
CA ALA A 102 -7.93 -3.96 -54.63
C ALA A 102 -8.20 -4.66 -53.28
N MET A 103 -9.20 -5.55 -53.37
CA MET A 103 -9.53 -6.70 -52.55
C MET A 103 -8.35 -7.68 -52.38
N ALA A 104 -8.13 -8.12 -51.15
CA ALA A 104 -7.65 -9.48 -50.87
C ALA A 104 -8.22 -9.96 -49.52
N ASP A 105 -8.78 -11.16 -49.59
CA ASP A 105 -9.47 -11.95 -48.58
C ASP A 105 -8.70 -12.07 -47.26
N ALA A 106 -9.35 -11.75 -46.14
CA ALA A 106 -8.88 -12.07 -44.79
C ALA A 106 -10.01 -12.78 -44.03
N SER A 107 -10.21 -14.03 -44.40
CA SER A 107 -10.88 -15.03 -43.58
C SER A 107 -10.23 -15.12 -42.18
N GLY A 108 -11.05 -15.07 -41.13
CA GLY A 108 -10.72 -15.59 -39.81
C GLY A 108 -10.20 -14.59 -38.77
N MET A 109 -11.11 -13.85 -38.11
CA MET A 109 -10.92 -13.48 -36.70
C MET A 109 -12.29 -13.30 -36.05
N THR A 110 -12.96 -14.41 -35.75
CA THR A 110 -14.12 -14.41 -34.85
C THR A 110 -13.67 -13.88 -33.50
N GLY A 111 -14.08 -12.66 -33.17
CA GLY A 111 -14.05 -12.13 -31.81
C GLY A 111 -14.99 -12.95 -30.95
N GLU A 112 -14.50 -14.09 -30.46
CA GLU A 112 -15.23 -14.91 -29.51
C GLU A 112 -15.22 -14.16 -28.17
N ALA A 113 -16.36 -13.55 -27.90
CA ALA A 113 -16.65 -12.78 -26.72
C ALA A 113 -16.38 -13.63 -25.47
N VAL A 114 -15.43 -13.22 -24.63
CA VAL A 114 -15.27 -13.74 -23.27
C VAL A 114 -16.40 -13.14 -22.42
N THR A 115 -17.65 -13.52 -22.73
CA THR A 115 -18.87 -13.07 -22.04
C THR A 115 -19.44 -14.16 -21.14
N GLY A 116 -18.64 -15.19 -20.81
CA GLY A 116 -19.07 -16.34 -20.02
C GLY A 116 -18.35 -16.52 -18.69
N SER A 117 -17.59 -15.52 -18.20
CA SER A 117 -17.05 -15.61 -16.85
C SER A 117 -18.18 -15.31 -15.85
N PRO A 118 -18.27 -16.06 -14.73
CA PRO A 118 -19.34 -15.85 -13.74
C PRO A 118 -19.28 -14.46 -13.12
N THR A 119 -18.12 -13.78 -13.22
CA THR A 119 -17.95 -12.38 -12.83
C THR A 119 -18.65 -11.42 -13.78
N PHE A 120 -18.64 -11.68 -15.09
CA PHE A 120 -19.27 -10.83 -16.11
C PHE A 120 -20.79 -10.93 -16.03
N GLU A 121 -21.33 -12.13 -15.82
CA GLU A 121 -22.77 -12.34 -15.62
C GLU A 121 -23.32 -11.56 -14.43
N VAL A 122 -22.54 -11.44 -13.35
CA VAL A 122 -22.93 -10.65 -12.17
C VAL A 122 -22.96 -9.17 -12.49
N ILE A 123 -22.00 -8.68 -13.28
CA ILE A 123 -21.92 -7.29 -13.71
C ILE A 123 -23.08 -6.96 -14.66
N ASP A 124 -23.34 -7.80 -15.66
CA ASP A 124 -24.42 -7.60 -16.62
C ASP A 124 -25.78 -7.62 -15.94
N ARG A 125 -26.00 -8.54 -15.00
CA ARG A 125 -27.21 -8.57 -14.16
C ARG A 125 -27.36 -7.32 -13.29
N PHE A 126 -26.26 -6.79 -12.77
CA PHE A 126 -26.25 -5.56 -11.98
C PHE A 126 -26.59 -4.34 -12.83
N LEU A 127 -26.00 -4.22 -14.02
CA LEU A 127 -26.26 -3.13 -14.97
C LEU A 127 -27.69 -3.20 -15.55
N ALA A 128 -28.25 -4.40 -15.73
CA ALA A 128 -29.60 -4.61 -16.22
C ALA A 128 -30.70 -4.40 -15.17
N SER A 129 -30.36 -4.36 -13.87
CA SER A 129 -31.35 -4.14 -12.80
C SER A 129 -31.69 -2.65 -12.70
N GLU A 130 -32.96 -2.28 -12.91
CA GLU A 130 -33.46 -0.90 -12.86
C GLU A 130 -33.45 -0.33 -11.42
N CYS A 131 -32.29 0.07 -10.92
CA CYS A 131 -32.16 1.10 -9.89
C CYS A 131 -30.73 1.65 -9.88
N GLY A 132 -30.38 2.46 -10.89
CA GLY A 132 -29.07 3.14 -10.95
C GLY A 132 -28.90 4.27 -9.93
N ARG A 133 -29.94 4.59 -9.15
CA ARG A 133 -29.88 5.62 -8.11
C ARG A 133 -29.68 4.96 -6.75
N ILE A 134 -28.50 5.15 -6.17
CA ILE A 134 -28.23 4.80 -4.78
C ILE A 134 -29.09 5.72 -3.90
N VAL A 135 -30.20 5.19 -3.38
CA VAL A 135 -31.04 5.87 -2.40
C VAL A 135 -30.66 5.34 -1.02
N PRO A 136 -30.40 6.22 -0.04
CA PRO A 136 -30.21 5.79 1.34
C PRO A 136 -31.39 4.92 1.78
N ARG A 137 -31.11 3.77 2.40
CA ARG A 137 -32.15 2.90 2.96
C ARG A 137 -32.83 3.63 4.12
N GLU A 138 -34.16 3.61 4.17
CA GLU A 138 -34.90 4.15 5.31
C GLU A 138 -34.47 3.44 6.61
N GLY A 139 -34.15 4.23 7.65
CA GLY A 139 -33.69 3.74 8.95
C GLY A 139 -32.19 3.83 9.21
N ILE A 140 -31.40 4.47 8.34
CA ILE A 140 -30.03 4.88 8.69
C ILE A 140 -30.14 6.02 9.72
N PRO A 141 -29.50 5.91 10.90
CA PRO A 141 -29.55 6.98 11.88
C PRO A 141 -28.96 8.27 11.27
N GLU A 142 -29.76 9.32 11.21
CA GLU A 142 -29.30 10.65 10.84
C GLU A 142 -28.53 11.24 12.03
N GLY A 143 -27.22 11.44 11.85
CA GLY A 143 -26.35 11.97 12.90
C GLY A 143 -24.86 11.71 12.64
N ASP A 144 -24.00 12.34 13.44
CA ASP A 144 -22.57 12.08 13.40
C ASP A 144 -22.25 10.71 14.02
N ILE A 145 -22.06 9.72 13.15
CA ILE A 145 -21.71 8.34 13.53
C ILE A 145 -20.33 8.30 14.20
N ALA A 146 -19.47 9.31 13.98
CA ALA A 146 -18.11 9.35 14.53
C ALA A 146 -18.08 9.66 16.03
N ALA A 147 -19.16 10.20 16.61
CA ALA A 147 -19.20 10.59 18.02
C ALA A 147 -18.89 9.43 18.99
N GLY A 148 -19.32 8.21 18.66
CA GLY A 148 -19.04 7.01 19.47
C GLY A 148 -17.57 6.59 19.46
N SER A 149 -16.80 6.95 18.42
CA SER A 149 -15.39 6.58 18.29
C SER A 149 -14.44 7.54 19.03
N ALA A 150 -14.93 8.67 19.54
CA ALA A 150 -14.11 9.61 20.29
C ALA A 150 -13.85 9.16 21.74
N VAL A 151 -14.64 8.22 22.25
CA VAL A 151 -14.46 7.64 23.58
C VAL A 151 -13.34 6.61 23.51
N ILE A 152 -12.23 6.89 24.18
CA ILE A 152 -11.10 5.96 24.28
C ILE A 152 -11.49 4.88 25.29
N ASP A 153 -11.63 3.65 24.79
CA ASP A 153 -11.90 2.47 25.61
C ASP A 153 -10.87 2.34 26.76
N GLU A 154 -11.33 1.93 27.93
CA GLU A 154 -10.50 1.69 29.12
C GLU A 154 -9.49 0.58 28.92
N GLU A 155 -9.85 -0.45 28.16
CA GLU A 155 -8.96 -1.56 27.86
C GLU A 155 -7.90 -1.23 26.81
N LEU A 156 -8.15 -0.24 25.95
CA LEU A 156 -7.26 0.11 24.82
C LEU A 156 -6.16 1.11 25.21
N ALA A 157 -6.18 1.63 26.45
CA ALA A 157 -5.19 2.61 26.89
C ALA A 157 -3.81 1.96 27.14
N THR A 158 -2.97 1.92 26.10
CA THR A 158 -1.58 1.43 26.14
C THR A 158 -0.57 2.52 25.84
N GLU A 159 0.67 2.33 26.27
CA GLU A 159 1.78 3.27 26.03
C GLU A 159 2.07 3.43 24.54
N GLU A 160 2.17 2.31 23.81
CA GLU A 160 2.41 2.27 22.37
C GLU A 160 1.31 2.99 21.59
N LEU A 161 0.05 2.89 22.04
CA LEU A 161 -1.04 3.63 21.40
C LEU A 161 -0.88 5.14 21.58
N ALA A 162 -0.46 5.58 22.76
CA ALA A 162 -0.18 6.99 23.01
C ALA A 162 0.97 7.49 22.14
N GLU A 163 2.02 6.69 21.95
CA GLU A 163 3.14 7.02 21.05
C GLU A 163 2.69 7.16 19.58
N ILE A 164 1.82 6.26 19.11
CA ILE A 164 1.24 6.36 17.77
C ILE A 164 0.47 7.67 17.61
N TYR A 165 -0.33 8.06 18.62
CA TYR A 165 -1.05 9.34 18.57
C TYR A 165 -0.10 10.54 18.58
N LEU A 166 1.02 10.50 19.30
CA LEU A 166 2.05 11.54 19.23
C LEU A 166 2.68 11.63 17.84
N ALA A 167 3.01 10.49 17.24
CA ALA A 167 3.56 10.45 15.88
C ALA A 167 2.59 11.01 14.83
N GLN A 168 1.28 10.90 15.09
CA GLN A 168 0.22 11.48 14.27
C GLN A 168 -0.05 12.96 14.57
N GLY A 169 0.61 13.56 15.57
CA GLY A 169 0.38 14.94 16.01
C GLY A 169 -0.88 15.14 16.85
N LEU A 170 -1.55 14.05 17.27
CA LEU A 170 -2.76 14.08 18.08
C LEU A 170 -2.43 14.16 19.58
N ASN A 171 -1.81 15.26 19.98
CA ASN A 171 -1.27 15.47 21.34
C ASN A 171 -2.34 15.33 22.44
N ASP A 172 -3.56 15.84 22.20
CA ASP A 172 -4.65 15.77 23.20
C ASP A 172 -5.06 14.33 23.53
N ARG A 173 -5.12 13.48 22.50
CA ARG A 173 -5.46 12.06 22.66
C ARG A 173 -4.33 11.29 23.35
N ALA A 174 -3.09 11.55 22.97
CA ALA A 174 -1.93 10.97 23.62
C ALA A 174 -1.87 11.35 25.11
N ARG A 175 -2.10 12.63 25.44
CA ARG A 175 -2.16 13.13 26.82
C ARG A 175 -3.25 12.44 27.63
N ALA A 176 -4.44 12.27 27.07
CA ALA A 176 -5.54 11.57 27.73
C ALA A 176 -5.16 10.13 28.08
N ILE A 177 -4.47 9.42 27.19
CA ILE A 177 -4.01 8.04 27.44
C ILE A 177 -2.92 8.00 28.51
N TYR A 178 -1.90 8.87 28.45
CA TYR A 178 -0.85 8.91 29.48
C TYR A 178 -1.40 9.29 30.87
N ALA A 179 -2.38 10.19 30.93
CA ALA A 179 -3.05 10.52 32.18
C ALA A 179 -3.79 9.30 32.74
N LYS A 180 -4.46 8.54 31.88
CA LYS A 180 -5.16 7.30 32.26
C LYS A 180 -4.19 6.21 32.73
N LEU A 181 -3.08 6.01 32.01
CA LEU A 181 -2.00 5.09 32.40
C LEU A 181 -1.37 5.46 33.75
N SER A 182 -1.28 6.74 34.08
CA SER A 182 -0.80 7.21 35.39
C SER A 182 -1.69 6.76 36.54
N LEU A 183 -3.00 6.68 36.31
CA LEU A 183 -3.98 6.20 37.29
C LEU A 183 -3.95 4.68 37.43
N LEU A 184 -3.77 3.96 36.31
CA LEU A 184 -3.70 2.50 36.28
C LEU A 184 -2.38 1.96 36.88
N TYR A 185 -1.28 2.69 36.67
CA TYR A 185 0.07 2.27 37.08
C TYR A 185 0.76 3.36 37.91
N PRO A 186 0.41 3.49 39.20
CA PRO A 186 0.94 4.55 40.06
C PRO A 186 2.47 4.52 40.19
N GLU A 187 3.09 3.32 40.12
CA GLU A 187 4.54 3.14 40.12
C GLU A 187 5.25 3.85 38.95
N LYS A 188 4.56 3.98 37.81
CA LYS A 188 5.06 4.68 36.61
C LYS A 188 4.49 6.09 36.46
N SER A 189 3.70 6.59 37.42
CA SER A 189 3.02 7.88 37.32
C SER A 189 3.97 9.05 37.04
N VAL A 190 5.13 9.09 37.69
CA VAL A 190 6.16 10.13 37.48
C VAL A 190 6.68 10.11 36.04
N TYR A 191 6.88 8.91 35.48
CA TYR A 191 7.33 8.75 34.09
C TYR A 191 6.30 9.34 33.11
N PHE A 192 5.03 8.94 33.24
CA PHE A 192 3.97 9.48 32.37
C PHE A 192 3.77 10.98 32.57
N ALA A 193 3.89 11.50 33.79
CA ALA A 193 3.84 12.95 34.05
C ALA A 193 4.96 13.71 33.33
N THR A 194 6.17 13.15 33.26
CA THR A 194 7.29 13.78 32.54
C THR A 194 7.04 13.81 31.02
N ILE A 195 6.43 12.76 30.47
CA ILE A 195 6.01 12.73 29.06
C ILE A 195 4.93 13.77 28.79
N ILE A 196 3.90 13.85 29.63
CA ILE A 196 2.82 14.86 29.50
C ILE A 196 3.42 16.28 29.53
N ALA A 197 4.32 16.55 30.48
CA ALA A 197 4.98 17.86 30.56
C ALA A 197 5.82 18.19 29.31
N ARG A 198 6.48 17.18 28.72
CA ARG A 198 7.22 17.33 27.46
C ARG A 198 6.27 17.65 26.30
N ILE A 199 5.12 16.98 26.21
CA ILE A 199 4.10 17.23 25.18
C ILE A 199 3.56 18.66 25.30
N ASP A 200 3.21 19.09 26.53
CA ASP A 200 2.68 20.42 26.81
C ASP A 200 3.72 21.52 26.47
N GLY A 201 5.01 21.29 26.74
CA GLY A 201 6.09 22.21 26.40
C GLY A 201 6.37 22.32 24.90
N ASN A 202 6.26 21.22 24.15
CA ASN A 202 6.57 21.18 22.71
C ASN A 202 5.44 21.78 21.84
N GLY A 203 4.25 21.95 22.40
CA GLY A 203 3.10 22.60 21.73
C GLY A 203 3.16 24.13 21.72
N ALA A 204 3.94 24.75 22.61
CA ALA A 204 4.06 26.21 22.71
C ALA A 204 4.92 26.83 21.61
N ASP A 205 5.81 26.06 20.98
CA ASP A 205 6.78 26.56 20.01
C ASP A 205 6.29 26.47 18.55
N ASN A 206 5.12 25.86 18.30
CA ASN A 206 4.59 25.58 16.96
C ASN A 206 3.22 26.23 16.67
N SER A 207 2.84 27.30 17.39
CA SER A 207 1.62 28.10 17.13
C SER A 207 1.95 29.57 16.90
#